data_AF-A0A089HXN4-F1
#
_entry.id   AF-A0A089HXN4-F1
#
_cell.length_a   1.000
_cell.length_b   1.000
_cell.length_c   1.000
_cell.angle_alpha   90.00
_cell.angle_beta   90.00
_cell.angle_gamma   90.00
#
_symmetry.space_group_name_H-M   'P 1'
#
loop_
_entity.id
_entity.type
_entity.pdbx_description
1 polymer ?
#
loop_
_entity_poly.entity_id
_entity_poly.type
_entity_poly.pdbx_seq_one_letter_code
_entity_poly.pdbx_strand_id
1 'polypeptide(L)'
;MLKATVYVTIKKSVLDPQGVAVQGALHSVGFQEVESLRIGKYMELTLDTDNRAEAEGRLKEMCEKLLANTVIEDYRYELED
;
A
#
# COMPACT_ATOMS: atom_id res chain seq x y z
N MET A 1 -4.49 22.51 -2.44
CA MET A 1 -4.53 21.19 -3.07
C MET A 1 -3.87 20.25 -2.09
N LEU A 2 -4.53 19.15 -1.74
CA LEU A 2 -3.99 18.21 -0.77
C LEU A 2 -3.24 17.08 -1.46
N LYS A 3 -2.14 16.61 -0.86
CA LYS A 3 -1.38 15.46 -1.33
C LYS A 3 -1.70 14.25 -0.49
N ALA A 4 -1.97 13.13 -1.14
CA ALA A 4 -2.26 11.88 -0.48
C ALA A 4 -1.26 10.81 -0.88
N THR A 5 -0.83 10.04 0.10
CA THR A 5 0.04 8.87 -0.10
C THR A 5 -0.74 7.64 0.33
N VAL A 6 -0.94 6.70 -0.59
CA VAL A 6 -1.69 5.46 -0.37
C VAL A 6 -0.75 4.27 -0.42
N TYR A 7 -0.82 3.44 0.62
CA TYR A 7 -0.09 2.19 0.73
C TYR A 7 -1.08 1.03 0.66
N VAL A 8 -0.84 0.08 -0.24
CA VAL A 8 -1.65 -1.14 -0.37
C VAL A 8 -0.75 -2.35 -0.17
N THR A 9 -1.13 -3.25 0.72
CA THR A 9 -0.35 -4.45 1.04
C THR A 9 -1.26 -5.67 1.04
N ILE A 10 -0.75 -6.83 0.60
CA ILE A 10 -1.50 -8.09 0.69
C ILE A 10 -1.81 -8.38 2.17
N LYS A 11 -3.04 -8.79 2.49
CA LYS A 11 -3.48 -9.18 3.84
C LYS A 11 -2.55 -10.24 4.43
N LYS A 12 -2.30 -10.19 5.74
CA LYS A 12 -1.40 -11.14 6.43
C LYS A 12 -1.84 -12.61 6.28
N SER A 13 -3.12 -12.87 6.12
CA SER A 13 -3.69 -14.22 5.89
C SER A 13 -3.52 -14.74 4.46
N VAL A 14 -3.05 -13.89 3.53
CA VAL A 14 -2.87 -14.22 2.12
C VAL A 14 -1.38 -14.31 1.81
N LEU A 15 -1.00 -15.38 1.11
CA LEU A 15 0.36 -15.59 0.63
C LEU A 15 0.75 -14.49 -0.35
N ASP A 16 1.97 -13.96 -0.19
CA ASP A 16 2.60 -13.03 -1.12
C ASP A 16 3.73 -13.74 -1.87
N PRO A 17 3.48 -14.29 -3.07
CA PRO A 17 4.52 -14.98 -3.84
C PRO A 17 5.68 -14.07 -4.26
N GLN A 18 5.43 -12.77 -4.45
CA GLN A 18 6.47 -11.82 -4.85
C GLN A 18 7.41 -11.54 -3.67
N GLY A 19 6.84 -11.33 -2.49
CA GLY A 19 7.61 -11.16 -1.25
C GLY A 19 8.50 -12.37 -0.95
N VAL A 20 7.96 -13.59 -1.10
CA VAL A 20 8.74 -14.84 -0.93
C VAL A 20 9.87 -14.94 -1.95
N ALA A 21 9.61 -14.62 -3.22
CA ALA A 21 10.63 -14.68 -4.26
C ALA A 21 11.78 -13.70 -3.98
N VAL A 22 11.46 -12.46 -3.59
CA VAL A 22 12.47 -11.44 -3.27
C VAL A 22 13.22 -11.77 -1.97
N GLN A 23 12.56 -12.32 -0.96
CA GLN A 23 13.23 -12.83 0.24
C GLN A 23 14.27 -13.90 -0.11
N GLY A 24 13.92 -14.87 -0.96
CA GLY A 24 14.86 -15.88 -1.44
C GLY A 24 16.03 -15.29 -2.22
N ALA A 25 15.79 -14.24 -3.02
CA ALA A 25 16.84 -13.52 -3.72
C ALA A 25 17.77 -12.75 -2.77
N LEU A 26 17.24 -12.15 -1.70
CA LEU A 26 18.04 -11.50 -0.65
C LEU A 26 18.93 -12.53 0.08
N HIS A 27 18.38 -13.69 0.39
CA HIS A 27 19.12 -14.79 1.02
C HIS A 27 20.27 -15.26 0.11
N SER A 28 20.04 -15.42 -1.20
CA SER A 28 21.07 -15.89 -2.12
C SER A 28 22.26 -14.94 -2.27
N VAL A 29 22.09 -13.66 -1.94
CA VAL A 29 23.16 -12.64 -1.96
C VAL A 29 23.71 -12.30 -0.56
N GLY A 30 23.33 -13.06 0.46
CA GLY A 30 23.97 -13.03 1.79
C GLY A 30 23.16 -12.38 2.92
N PHE A 31 21.95 -11.85 2.66
CA PHE A 31 21.11 -11.20 3.68
C PHE A 31 20.20 -12.21 4.40
N GLN A 32 20.80 -13.13 5.15
CA GLN A 32 20.08 -14.21 5.84
C GLN A 32 19.21 -13.72 7.01
N GLU A 33 19.48 -12.52 7.53
CA GLU A 33 18.73 -11.88 8.61
C GLU A 33 17.31 -11.43 8.21
N VAL A 34 16.95 -11.48 6.92
CA VAL A 34 15.60 -11.14 6.45
C VAL A 34 14.64 -12.30 6.69
N GLU A 35 13.93 -12.29 7.82
CA GLU A 35 12.99 -13.36 8.20
C GLU A 35 11.68 -13.32 7.40
N SER A 36 11.22 -12.13 7.03
CA SER A 36 9.95 -11.92 6.33
C SER A 36 10.00 -10.68 5.44
N LEU A 37 9.58 -10.83 4.19
CA LEU A 37 9.42 -9.73 3.25
C LEU A 37 8.02 -9.77 2.65
N ARG A 38 7.37 -8.61 2.58
CA ARG A 38 6.10 -8.41 1.87
C ARG A 38 6.24 -7.26 0.89
N ILE A 39 5.62 -7.39 -0.27
CA ILE A 39 5.58 -6.36 -1.30
C ILE A 39 4.19 -5.73 -1.32
N GLY A 40 4.18 -4.41 -1.50
CA GLY A 40 2.98 -3.61 -1.59
C GLY A 40 3.12 -2.53 -2.66
N LYS A 41 2.03 -1.81 -2.88
CA LYS A 41 1.95 -0.67 -3.78
C LYS A 41 2.09 0.61 -2.97
N TYR A 42 2.81 1.58 -3.53
CA TYR A 42 2.91 2.96 -3.07
C TYR A 42 2.36 3.86 -4.16
N MET A 43 1.42 4.73 -3.83
CA MET A 43 0.75 5.62 -4.78
C MET A 43 0.65 7.02 -4.21
N GLU A 44 1.02 8.02 -5.00
CA GLU A 44 0.86 9.44 -4.66
C GLU A 44 -0.25 10.04 -5.51
N LEU A 45 -1.12 10.81 -4.86
CA LEU A 45 -2.24 11.50 -5.49
C LEU A 45 -2.22 12.96 -5.10
N THR A 46 -2.57 13.85 -6.02
CA THR A 46 -2.88 15.25 -5.72
C THR A 46 -4.37 15.45 -5.92
N LEU A 47 -5.04 15.93 -4.88
CA LEU A 47 -6.47 16.20 -4.88
C LEU A 47 -6.70 17.71 -5.04
N ASP A 48 -7.54 18.06 -6.00
CA ASP A 48 -7.94 19.45 -6.26
C ASP A 48 -9.01 19.91 -5.26
N THR A 49 -8.64 19.91 -3.99
CA THR A 49 -9.43 20.44 -2.87
C THR A 49 -8.47 20.86 -1.76
N ASP A 50 -8.91 21.82 -0.94
CA ASP A 50 -8.27 22.22 0.32
C ASP A 50 -9.06 21.69 1.53
N ASN A 51 -10.20 21.04 1.29
CA ASN A 51 -11.04 20.50 2.35
C ASN A 51 -10.58 19.08 2.72
N ARG A 52 -9.94 18.96 3.87
CA ARG A 52 -9.42 17.69 4.38
C ARG A 52 -10.49 16.61 4.53
N ALA A 53 -11.65 16.95 5.08
CA ALA A 53 -12.72 15.97 5.32
C ALA A 53 -13.31 15.43 4.00
N GLU A 54 -13.42 16.31 2.99
CA GLU A 54 -13.80 15.90 1.64
C GLU A 54 -12.76 14.96 1.04
N ALA A 55 -11.48 15.35 1.10
CA ALA A 55 -10.37 14.56 0.59
C ALA A 55 -10.31 13.15 1.22
N GLU A 56 -10.45 13.04 2.55
CA GLU A 56 -10.48 11.76 3.25
C GLU A 56 -11.63 10.87 2.78
N GLY A 57 -12.84 11.44 2.62
CA GLY A 57 -13.99 10.71 2.09
C GLY A 57 -13.77 10.19 0.67
N ARG A 58 -13.20 11.04 -0.21
CA ARG A 58 -12.89 10.67 -1.60
C ARG A 58 -11.78 9.61 -1.66
N LEU A 59 -10.71 9.73 -0.88
CA LEU A 59 -9.62 8.75 -0.82
C LEU A 59 -10.11 7.38 -0.37
N LYS A 60 -10.95 7.34 0.66
CA LYS A 60 -11.55 6.09 1.12
C LYS A 60 -12.35 5.42 0.01
N GLU A 61 -13.21 6.17 -0.69
CA GLU A 61 -14.00 5.64 -1.81
C GLU A 61 -13.09 5.13 -2.95
N MET A 62 -12.04 5.87 -3.30
CA MET A 62 -11.05 5.45 -4.31
C MET A 62 -10.36 4.15 -3.91
N CYS A 63 -9.95 4.01 -2.64
CA CYS A 63 -9.32 2.80 -2.12
C CYS A 63 -10.24 1.59 -2.20
N GLU A 64 -11.49 1.74 -1.75
CA GLU A 64 -12.46 0.64 -1.71
C GLU A 64 -12.97 0.22 -3.09
N LYS A 65 -13.07 1.16 -4.05
CA LYS A 65 -13.58 0.88 -5.39
C LYS A 65 -12.52 0.44 -6.39
N LEU A 66 -11.28 0.90 -6.24
CA LEU A 66 -10.27 0.76 -7.31
C LEU A 66 -8.86 0.49 -6.80
N LEU A 67 -8.34 1.28 -5.85
CA LEU A 67 -6.90 1.23 -5.55
C LEU A 67 -6.49 -0.03 -4.78
N ALA A 68 -7.42 -0.64 -4.03
CA ALA A 68 -7.18 -1.88 -3.30
C ALA A 68 -8.28 -2.91 -3.57
N ASN A 69 -7.88 -4.16 -3.78
CA ASN A 69 -8.77 -5.30 -3.73
C ASN A 69 -9.00 -5.71 -2.27
N THR A 70 -10.04 -5.17 -1.64
CA THR A 70 -10.34 -5.33 -0.21
C THR A 70 -10.56 -6.77 0.27
N VAL A 71 -10.75 -7.72 -0.65
CA VAL A 71 -10.84 -9.16 -0.32
C VAL A 71 -9.47 -9.71 0.10
N ILE A 72 -8.39 -9.28 -0.57
CA ILE A 72 -7.05 -9.86 -0.41
C ILE A 72 -5.97 -8.85 -0.03
N GLU A 73 -6.26 -7.56 -0.09
CA GLU A 73 -5.37 -6.45 0.25
C GLU A 73 -5.93 -5.62 1.42
N ASP A 74 -5.02 -5.07 2.22
CA ASP A 74 -5.26 -3.99 3.17
C ASP A 74 -4.69 -2.69 2.58
N TYR A 75 -5.25 -1.55 2.99
CA TYR A 75 -4.73 -0.24 2.61
C TYR A 75 -4.65 0.70 3.82
N ARG A 76 -3.74 1.67 3.73
CA ARG A 76 -3.69 2.85 4.59
C ARG A 76 -3.33 4.05 3.73
N TYR A 77 -3.69 5.25 4.18
CA TYR A 77 -3.31 6.46 3.49
C TYR A 77 -2.89 7.55 4.48
N GLU A 78 -2.07 8.46 4.00
CA GLU A 78 -1.63 9.68 4.66
C GLU A 78 -2.06 10.86 3.78
N LEU A 79 -2.42 11.97 4.41
CA LEU A 79 -2.90 13.18 3.73
C LEU A 79 -2.17 14.39 4.29
N GLU A 80 -1.50 15.11 3.40
CA GLU A 80 -0.66 16.28 3.66
C GLU A 80 -1.24 17.51 2.94
N ASP A 81 -1.00 18.69 3.53
CA ASP A 81 -1.45 19.98 3.00
C ASP A 81 -0.50 20.55 1.94
#